data_AF-A0A8T6FY96-F1
#
_entry.id   AF-A0A8T6FY96-F1
#
_cell.length_a   1.000
_cell.length_b   1.000
_cell.length_c   1.000
_cell.angle_alpha   90.00
_cell.angle_beta   90.00
_cell.angle_gamma   90.00
#
_symmetry.space_group_name_H-M   'P 1'
#
loop_
_entity.id
_entity.type
_entity.pdbx_description
1 polymer ?
#
loop_
_entity_poly.entity_id
_entity_poly.type
_entity_poly.pdbx_seq_one_letter_code
_entity_poly.pdbx_strand_id
1 'polypeptide(L)'
;MSQVQERVVTVDIDERWLPPAPHREKILEKVALGRAHIEEAGHNQPPLVYFEDGGMMELPRVRWAGGNQFVPDLSEGGAARGTHYTDVCGSIDELKRIEEEEPVRVQTDVEHITELLDDIQHMMERMHRRWDVYKEAADALMAVAQQMQEITGPDVPGGLAKLAEMRQFLLERPEEVADNVPWLHKTAEEVRSVAGNNEQTLYAYREAWIEAGAKYLHVKGSRAWNSDNGESS
;
A
#
# COMPACT_ATOMS: atom_id res chain seq x y z
N MET A 1 -11.43 29.33 5.24
CA MET A 1 -11.84 28.85 3.91
C MET A 1 -10.57 28.39 3.19
N SER A 2 -10.19 27.13 3.38
CA SER A 2 -9.01 26.53 2.74
C SER A 2 -9.49 25.79 1.49
N GLN A 3 -9.03 26.22 0.32
CA GLN A 3 -9.30 25.55 -0.95
C GLN A 3 -8.53 24.23 -0.95
N VAL A 4 -9.26 23.11 -0.96
CA VAL A 4 -8.69 21.79 -1.23
C VAL A 4 -8.32 21.79 -2.71
N GLN A 5 -7.01 21.77 -2.97
CA GLN A 5 -6.47 21.67 -4.31
C GLN A 5 -6.68 20.24 -4.79
N GLU A 6 -7.64 20.07 -5.69
CA GLU A 6 -7.99 18.81 -6.35
C GLU A 6 -6.76 18.31 -7.13
N ARG A 7 -5.98 17.42 -6.51
CA ARG A 7 -4.89 16.73 -7.20
C ARG A 7 -5.53 15.68 -8.10
N VAL A 8 -5.75 16.06 -9.35
CA VAL A 8 -6.04 15.13 -10.44
C VAL A 8 -4.91 14.11 -10.48
N VAL A 9 -5.23 12.85 -10.17
CA VAL A 9 -4.33 11.72 -10.42
C VAL A 9 -4.20 11.62 -11.94
N THR A 10 -3.09 12.10 -12.49
CA THR A 10 -2.74 11.87 -13.90
C THR A 10 -2.33 10.41 -14.05
N VAL A 11 -3.28 9.57 -14.44
CA VAL A 11 -2.96 8.24 -14.96
C VAL A 11 -2.63 8.44 -16.43
N ASP A 12 -1.39 8.15 -16.83
CA ASP A 12 -0.92 8.26 -18.22
C ASP A 12 -1.49 7.09 -19.04
N ILE A 13 -2.80 7.12 -19.27
CA ILE A 13 -3.54 6.12 -20.04
C ILE A 13 -3.99 6.78 -21.33
N ASP A 14 -3.69 6.12 -22.44
CA ASP A 14 -4.19 6.49 -23.75
C ASP A 14 -5.72 6.59 -23.74
N GLU A 15 -6.25 7.76 -24.10
CA GLU A 15 -7.70 8.05 -24.05
C GLU A 15 -8.53 7.03 -24.84
N ARG A 16 -7.94 6.35 -25.84
CA ARG A 16 -8.63 5.30 -26.63
C ARG A 16 -9.09 4.11 -25.79
N TRP A 17 -8.47 3.88 -24.64
CA TRP A 17 -8.79 2.77 -23.75
C TRP A 17 -9.77 3.13 -22.64
N LEU A 18 -10.04 4.42 -22.43
CA LEU A 18 -11.01 4.84 -21.43
C LEU A 18 -12.42 4.55 -21.94
N PRO A 19 -13.33 4.07 -21.07
CA PRO A 19 -14.72 3.88 -21.46
C PRO A 19 -15.36 5.24 -21.81
N PRO A 20 -16.51 5.29 -22.50
CA PRO A 20 -17.19 6.54 -22.75
C PRO A 20 -17.75 7.16 -21.44
N ALA A 21 -18.00 8.47 -21.45
CA ALA A 21 -18.73 9.12 -20.37
C ALA A 21 -20.15 8.51 -20.23
N PRO A 22 -20.71 8.36 -19.01
CA PRO A 22 -20.19 8.82 -17.72
C PRO A 22 -19.26 7.82 -17.00
N HIS A 23 -18.98 6.67 -17.62
CA HIS A 23 -18.30 5.55 -16.97
C HIS A 23 -16.82 5.84 -16.68
N ARG A 24 -16.18 6.61 -17.56
CA ARG A 24 -14.81 7.09 -17.40
C ARG A 24 -14.62 7.88 -16.12
N GLU A 25 -15.48 8.86 -15.90
CA GLU A 25 -15.37 9.75 -14.74
C GLU A 25 -15.50 8.93 -13.45
N LYS A 26 -16.42 7.95 -13.45
CA LYS A 26 -16.64 7.07 -12.30
C LYS A 26 -15.52 6.07 -12.04
N ILE A 27 -14.93 5.48 -13.08
CA ILE A 27 -13.79 4.56 -12.85
C ILE A 27 -12.53 5.30 -12.41
N LEU A 28 -12.28 6.50 -12.97
CA LEU A 28 -11.16 7.34 -12.54
C LEU A 28 -11.33 7.84 -11.10
N GLU A 29 -12.56 8.14 -10.67
CA GLU A 29 -12.89 8.43 -9.27
C GLU A 29 -12.48 7.26 -8.35
N LYS A 30 -12.81 6.01 -8.72
CA LYS A 30 -12.40 4.82 -7.94
C LYS A 30 -10.89 4.63 -7.91
N VAL A 31 -10.20 4.88 -9.01
CA VAL A 31 -8.73 4.82 -9.07
C VAL A 31 -8.10 5.89 -8.18
N ALA A 32 -8.62 7.12 -8.22
CA ALA A 32 -8.16 8.21 -7.37
C ALA A 32 -8.37 7.94 -5.87
N LEU A 33 -9.46 7.25 -5.52
CA LEU A 33 -9.75 6.77 -4.16
C LEU A 33 -8.98 5.49 -3.79
N GLY A 34 -8.22 4.89 -4.72
CA GLY A 34 -7.48 3.64 -4.54
C GLY A 34 -8.34 2.40 -4.35
N ARG A 35 -9.65 2.52 -4.61
CA ARG A 35 -10.61 1.40 -4.65
C ARG A 35 -10.53 0.63 -5.97
N ALA A 36 -9.75 1.12 -6.94
CA ALA A 36 -9.36 0.39 -8.14
C ALA A 36 -7.94 0.77 -8.55
N HIS A 37 -7.29 -0.05 -9.37
CA HIS A 37 -6.05 0.30 -10.05
C HIS A 37 -6.03 -0.27 -11.47
N ILE A 38 -5.30 0.39 -12.38
CA ILE A 38 -5.23 0.01 -13.79
C ILE A 38 -3.83 -0.54 -14.06
N GLU A 39 -3.75 -1.69 -14.72
CA GLU A 39 -2.51 -2.30 -15.17
C GLU A 39 -2.53 -2.50 -16.69
N GLU A 40 -1.39 -2.25 -17.34
CA GLU A 40 -1.22 -2.54 -18.75
C GLU A 40 -1.05 -4.05 -18.97
N ALA A 41 -1.88 -4.63 -19.85
CA ALA A 41 -1.81 -6.06 -20.18
C ALA A 41 -0.73 -6.40 -21.24
N GLY A 42 -0.07 -5.39 -21.81
CA GLY A 42 0.97 -5.53 -22.83
C GLY A 42 0.73 -4.66 -24.07
N HIS A 43 1.59 -4.78 -25.09
CA HIS A 43 1.51 -3.96 -26.30
C HIS A 43 0.17 -4.14 -27.02
N ASN A 44 -0.57 -3.03 -27.16
CA ASN A 44 -1.83 -2.96 -27.90
C ASN A 44 -2.94 -3.89 -27.37
N GLN A 45 -2.85 -4.30 -26.09
CA GLN A 45 -3.94 -4.96 -25.38
C GLN A 45 -4.68 -3.93 -24.51
N PRO A 46 -6.00 -4.07 -24.34
CA PRO A 46 -6.75 -3.20 -23.45
C PRO A 46 -6.19 -3.34 -22.02
N PRO A 47 -5.93 -2.21 -21.32
CA PRO A 47 -5.57 -2.25 -19.91
C PRO A 47 -6.65 -2.94 -19.08
N LEU A 48 -6.23 -3.59 -18.01
CA LEU A 48 -7.14 -4.20 -17.04
C LEU A 48 -7.32 -3.25 -15.87
N VAL A 49 -8.56 -3.06 -15.45
CA VAL A 49 -8.87 -2.46 -14.15
C VAL A 49 -9.09 -3.57 -13.14
N TYR A 50 -8.47 -3.42 -11.98
CA TYR A 50 -8.62 -4.29 -10.82
C TYR A 50 -9.31 -3.51 -9.71
N PHE A 51 -10.41 -4.04 -9.18
CA PHE A 51 -11.17 -3.44 -8.10
C PHE A 51 -10.68 -3.90 -6.72
N GLU A 52 -11.17 -3.28 -5.65
CA GLU A 52 -10.80 -3.62 -4.27
C GLU A 52 -11.25 -5.02 -3.85
N ASP A 53 -12.48 -5.39 -4.21
CA ASP A 53 -13.01 -6.77 -4.13
C ASP A 53 -12.22 -7.75 -5.01
N GLY A 54 -11.34 -7.22 -5.85
CA GLY A 54 -10.43 -7.87 -6.77
C GLY A 54 -11.06 -8.16 -8.14
N GLY A 55 -12.29 -7.72 -8.40
CA GLY A 55 -12.93 -7.85 -9.70
C GLY A 55 -11.98 -7.34 -10.78
N MET A 56 -11.94 -7.99 -11.93
CA MET A 56 -11.12 -7.52 -13.05
C MET A 56 -11.98 -7.33 -14.28
N MET A 57 -11.75 -6.22 -14.97
CA MET A 57 -12.39 -5.94 -16.25
C MET A 57 -11.43 -5.25 -17.18
N GLU A 58 -11.62 -5.45 -18.49
CA GLU A 58 -10.95 -4.62 -19.48
C GLU A 58 -11.48 -3.18 -19.33
N LEU A 59 -10.56 -2.22 -19.15
CA LEU A 59 -10.86 -0.81 -18.92
C LEU A 59 -11.88 -0.22 -19.92
N PRO A 60 -11.80 -0.49 -21.25
CA PRO A 60 -12.76 0.04 -22.22
C PRO A 60 -14.18 -0.49 -22.02
N ARG A 61 -14.32 -1.67 -21.41
CA ARG A 61 -15.60 -2.36 -21.22
C ARG A 61 -16.28 -2.00 -19.90
N VAL A 62 -15.63 -1.24 -19.03
CA VAL A 62 -16.21 -0.85 -17.75
C VAL A 62 -17.45 0.03 -17.97
N ARG A 63 -18.60 -0.38 -17.43
CA ARG A 63 -19.85 0.40 -17.42
C ARG A 63 -20.30 0.61 -15.99
N TRP A 64 -20.35 1.85 -15.54
CA TRP A 64 -20.96 2.20 -14.26
C TRP A 64 -22.48 1.92 -14.28
N ALA A 65 -22.96 1.12 -13.33
CA ALA A 65 -24.36 0.69 -13.21
C ALA A 65 -25.14 1.44 -12.10
N GLY A 66 -24.47 2.32 -11.35
CA GLY A 66 -25.05 3.03 -10.20
C GLY A 66 -24.32 2.73 -8.90
N GLY A 67 -24.35 3.67 -7.94
CA GLY A 67 -23.66 3.52 -6.66
C GLY A 67 -22.17 3.18 -6.82
N ASN A 68 -21.74 2.07 -6.21
CA ASN A 68 -20.38 1.53 -6.29
C ASN A 68 -20.19 0.44 -7.38
N GLN A 69 -21.21 0.14 -8.18
CA GLN A 69 -21.23 -1.02 -9.05
C GLN A 69 -20.78 -0.72 -10.49
N PHE A 70 -19.98 -1.61 -11.06
CA PHE A 70 -19.53 -1.56 -12.45
C PHE A 70 -19.77 -2.91 -13.13
N VAL A 71 -20.32 -2.91 -14.34
CA VAL A 71 -20.56 -4.14 -15.11
C VAL A 71 -19.76 -4.11 -16.40
N PRO A 72 -19.37 -5.28 -16.95
CA PRO A 72 -18.73 -5.34 -18.24
C PRO A 72 -19.73 -5.04 -19.36
N ASP A 73 -19.31 -4.33 -20.38
CA ASP A 73 -20.06 -4.21 -21.63
C ASP A 73 -20.03 -5.56 -22.36
N LEU A 74 -21.14 -6.27 -22.33
CA LEU A 74 -21.30 -7.60 -22.94
C LEU A 74 -21.54 -7.56 -24.46
N SER A 75 -21.56 -6.37 -25.07
CA SER A 75 -21.84 -6.22 -26.51
C SER A 75 -20.71 -6.73 -27.43
N GLU A 76 -19.50 -6.96 -26.93
CA GLU A 76 -18.37 -7.53 -27.68
C GLU A 76 -17.66 -8.67 -26.91
N GLY A 77 -17.64 -9.88 -27.48
CA GLY A 77 -17.19 -11.13 -26.84
C GLY A 77 -15.67 -11.32 -26.70
N GLY A 78 -15.03 -10.56 -25.81
CA GLY A 78 -13.63 -10.76 -25.39
C GLY A 78 -13.45 -11.90 -24.37
N ALA A 79 -12.37 -12.68 -24.52
CA ALA A 79 -12.11 -14.00 -23.90
C ALA A 79 -11.53 -14.00 -22.47
N ALA A 80 -11.70 -12.92 -21.69
CA ALA A 80 -11.46 -12.97 -20.25
C ALA A 80 -12.75 -13.40 -19.56
N ARG A 81 -12.70 -14.42 -18.69
CA ARG A 81 -13.84 -14.86 -17.86
C ARG A 81 -14.17 -13.71 -16.90
N GLY A 82 -14.97 -12.76 -17.36
CA GLY A 82 -15.51 -11.70 -16.51
C GLY A 82 -16.53 -12.34 -15.59
N THR A 83 -16.39 -12.14 -14.29
CA THR A 83 -17.45 -12.52 -13.36
C THR A 83 -18.70 -11.72 -13.73
N HIS A 84 -19.86 -12.36 -13.77
CA HIS A 84 -21.11 -11.67 -14.12
C HIS A 84 -21.49 -10.62 -13.08
N TYR A 85 -20.99 -10.80 -11.85
CA TYR A 85 -21.19 -9.92 -10.70
C TYR A 85 -19.86 -9.34 -10.20
N THR A 86 -19.94 -8.15 -9.62
CA THR A 86 -18.79 -7.41 -9.09
C THR A 86 -18.29 -7.96 -7.76
N ASP A 87 -19.22 -8.45 -6.93
CA ASP A 87 -18.95 -8.91 -5.58
C ASP A 87 -19.67 -10.23 -5.26
N VAL A 88 -19.22 -10.85 -4.17
CA VAL A 88 -19.81 -12.10 -3.65
C VAL A 88 -21.28 -11.89 -3.27
N CYS A 89 -21.61 -10.73 -2.71
CA CYS A 89 -22.98 -10.40 -2.30
C CYS A 89 -23.95 -10.42 -3.48
N GLY A 90 -23.59 -9.81 -4.61
CA GLY A 90 -24.42 -9.78 -5.81
C GLY A 90 -24.65 -11.18 -6.41
N SER A 91 -23.62 -12.04 -6.39
CA SER A 91 -23.77 -13.43 -6.84
C SER A 91 -24.70 -14.23 -5.91
N ILE A 92 -24.60 -14.01 -4.61
CA ILE A 92 -25.47 -14.65 -3.60
C ILE A 92 -26.89 -14.12 -3.69
N ASP A 93 -27.08 -12.83 -3.92
CA ASP A 93 -28.40 -12.21 -4.03
C ASP A 93 -29.10 -12.63 -5.32
N GLU A 94 -28.37 -12.82 -6.43
CA GLU A 94 -28.93 -13.46 -7.63
C GLU A 94 -29.34 -14.91 -7.35
N LEU A 95 -28.49 -15.69 -6.67
CA LEU A 95 -28.81 -17.07 -6.33
C LEU A 95 -30.11 -17.15 -5.51
N LYS A 96 -30.27 -16.27 -4.50
CA LYS A 96 -31.50 -16.15 -3.72
C LYS A 96 -32.70 -15.73 -4.58
N ARG A 97 -32.52 -14.76 -5.47
CA ARG A 97 -33.57 -14.32 -6.40
C ARG A 97 -34.06 -15.47 -7.28
N ILE A 98 -33.16 -16.27 -7.84
CA ILE A 98 -33.53 -17.44 -8.66
C ILE A 98 -34.28 -18.47 -7.79
N GLU A 99 -33.84 -18.71 -6.56
CA GLU A 99 -34.52 -19.63 -5.63
C GLU A 99 -35.95 -19.17 -5.30
N GLU A 100 -36.15 -17.89 -4.99
CA GLU A 100 -37.42 -17.33 -4.55
C GLU A 100 -38.41 -17.08 -5.70
N GLU A 101 -37.93 -16.55 -6.82
CA GLU A 101 -38.76 -16.08 -7.93
C GLU A 101 -38.88 -17.11 -9.07
N GLU A 102 -37.85 -17.94 -9.27
CA GLU A 102 -37.73 -18.89 -10.37
C GLU A 102 -37.35 -20.32 -9.89
N PRO A 103 -38.05 -20.93 -8.91
CA PRO A 103 -37.62 -22.16 -8.25
C PRO A 103 -37.50 -23.38 -9.20
N VAL A 104 -38.23 -23.37 -10.32
CA VAL A 104 -38.09 -24.39 -11.37
C VAL A 104 -36.73 -24.28 -12.07
N ARG A 105 -36.22 -23.06 -12.25
CA ARG A 105 -34.96 -22.78 -12.93
C ARG A 105 -33.77 -23.34 -12.15
N VAL A 106 -33.80 -23.32 -10.82
CA VAL A 106 -32.79 -23.98 -9.98
C VAL A 106 -32.61 -25.46 -10.35
N GLN A 107 -33.69 -26.13 -10.75
CA GLN A 107 -33.65 -27.56 -11.10
C GLN A 107 -33.30 -27.80 -12.57
N THR A 108 -33.63 -26.85 -13.45
CA THR A 108 -33.50 -27.02 -14.90
C THR A 108 -32.25 -26.36 -15.50
N ASP A 109 -31.67 -25.39 -14.79
CA ASP A 109 -30.57 -24.53 -15.24
C ASP A 109 -29.36 -24.69 -14.30
N VAL A 110 -28.94 -25.94 -14.09
CA VAL A 110 -27.84 -26.30 -13.19
C VAL A 110 -26.51 -25.67 -13.63
N GLU A 111 -26.33 -25.45 -14.94
CA GLU A 111 -25.15 -24.80 -15.49
C GLU A 111 -25.02 -23.37 -14.97
N HIS A 112 -26.07 -22.56 -15.08
CA HIS A 112 -26.06 -21.19 -14.59
C HIS A 112 -25.84 -21.07 -13.07
N ILE A 113 -26.46 -21.96 -12.28
CA ILE A 113 -26.22 -22.02 -10.83
C ILE A 113 -24.76 -22.38 -10.53
N THR A 114 -24.18 -23.31 -11.29
CA THR A 114 -22.77 -23.69 -11.14
C THR A 114 -21.85 -22.52 -11.48
N GLU A 115 -22.16 -21.73 -12.51
CA GLU A 115 -21.42 -20.50 -12.86
C GLU A 115 -21.43 -19.47 -11.71
N LEU A 116 -22.57 -19.24 -11.06
CA LEU A 116 -22.65 -18.35 -9.89
C LEU A 116 -21.78 -18.83 -8.73
N LEU A 117 -21.76 -20.14 -8.47
CA LEU A 117 -20.94 -20.74 -7.42
C LEU A 117 -19.44 -20.67 -7.75
N ASP A 118 -19.06 -20.92 -9.00
CA ASP A 118 -17.70 -20.74 -9.51
C ASP A 118 -17.23 -19.29 -9.33
N ASP A 119 -18.07 -18.31 -9.67
CA ASP A 119 -17.78 -16.89 -9.50
C ASP A 119 -17.57 -16.54 -8.02
N ILE A 120 -18.44 -17.01 -7.12
CA ILE A 120 -18.30 -16.82 -5.66
C ILE A 120 -16.98 -17.40 -5.16
N GLN A 121 -16.68 -18.66 -5.53
CA GLN A 121 -15.45 -19.33 -5.12
C GLN A 121 -14.23 -18.56 -5.62
N HIS A 122 -14.22 -18.16 -6.89
CA HIS A 122 -13.12 -17.41 -7.50
C HIS A 122 -12.86 -16.08 -6.75
N MET A 123 -13.92 -15.34 -6.41
CA MET A 123 -13.81 -14.09 -5.66
C MET A 123 -13.29 -14.31 -4.23
N MET A 124 -13.76 -15.36 -3.54
CA MET A 124 -13.27 -15.71 -2.20
C MET A 124 -11.79 -16.07 -2.20
N GLU A 125 -11.35 -16.92 -3.13
CA GLU A 125 -9.94 -17.29 -3.26
C GLU A 125 -9.04 -16.07 -3.51
N ARG A 126 -9.53 -15.10 -4.30
CA ARG A 126 -8.81 -13.86 -4.58
C ARG A 126 -8.69 -12.95 -3.37
N MET A 127 -9.77 -12.77 -2.61
CA MET A 127 -9.73 -12.03 -1.34
C MET A 127 -8.76 -12.69 -0.36
N HIS A 128 -8.75 -14.03 -0.30
CA HIS A 128 -7.81 -14.77 0.52
C HIS A 128 -6.34 -14.53 0.10
N ARG A 129 -6.03 -14.63 -1.20
CA ARG A 129 -4.67 -14.31 -1.72
C ARG A 129 -4.25 -12.89 -1.37
N ARG A 130 -5.16 -11.92 -1.42
CA ARG A 130 -4.87 -10.53 -1.04
C ARG A 130 -4.63 -10.38 0.47
N TRP A 131 -5.39 -11.10 1.28
CA TRP A 131 -5.16 -11.18 2.72
C TRP A 131 -3.79 -11.78 3.04
N ASP A 132 -3.37 -12.84 2.35
CA ASP A 132 -2.04 -13.43 2.51
C ASP A 132 -0.93 -12.39 2.23
N VAL A 133 -1.04 -11.64 1.12
CA VAL A 133 -0.10 -10.56 0.79
C VAL A 133 -0.03 -9.50 1.90
N TYR A 134 -1.17 -9.11 2.48
CA TYR A 134 -1.21 -8.14 3.58
C TYR A 134 -0.57 -8.69 4.85
N LYS A 135 -0.80 -9.97 5.15
CA LYS A 135 -0.21 -10.64 6.30
C LYS A 135 1.30 -10.75 6.17
N GLU A 136 1.79 -11.20 5.02
CA GLU A 136 3.23 -11.26 4.72
C GLU A 136 3.91 -9.89 4.84
N ALA A 137 3.25 -8.84 4.34
CA ALA A 137 3.76 -7.48 4.46
C ALA A 137 3.80 -7.01 5.93
N ALA A 138 2.80 -7.36 6.75
CA ALA A 138 2.78 -7.06 8.17
C ALA A 138 3.92 -7.78 8.91
N ASP A 139 4.12 -9.07 8.63
CA ASP A 139 5.23 -9.85 9.20
C ASP A 139 6.58 -9.25 8.80
N ALA A 140 6.74 -8.81 7.55
CA ALA A 140 7.95 -8.13 7.08
C ALA A 140 8.19 -6.80 7.79
N LEU A 141 7.15 -5.99 8.02
CA LEU A 141 7.27 -4.73 8.78
C LEU A 141 7.63 -4.99 10.25
N MET A 142 7.08 -6.03 10.86
CA MET A 142 7.43 -6.44 12.22
C MET A 142 8.91 -6.84 12.32
N ALA A 143 9.45 -7.53 11.32
CA ALA A 143 10.87 -7.87 11.27
C ALA A 143 11.76 -6.61 11.23
N VAL A 144 11.40 -5.61 10.44
CA VAL A 144 12.13 -4.33 10.40
C VAL A 144 12.04 -3.59 11.75
N ALA A 145 10.85 -3.57 12.36
CA ALA A 145 10.67 -2.97 13.68
C ALA A 145 11.51 -3.68 14.75
N GLN A 146 11.63 -5.01 14.69
CA GLN A 146 12.50 -5.78 15.58
C GLN A 146 13.98 -5.42 15.39
N GLN A 147 14.45 -5.31 14.14
CA GLN A 147 15.82 -4.85 13.86
C GLN A 147 16.10 -3.47 14.46
N MET A 148 15.14 -2.53 14.34
CA MET A 148 15.26 -1.20 14.93
C MET A 148 15.37 -1.21 16.48
N GLN A 149 14.76 -2.19 17.14
CA GLN A 149 14.85 -2.36 18.60
C GLN A 149 16.20 -2.91 19.05
N GLU A 150 16.89 -3.64 18.16
CA GLU A 150 18.21 -4.22 18.43
C GLU A 150 19.36 -3.20 18.24
N ILE A 151 19.07 -2.05 17.61
CA ILE A 151 20.05 -0.97 17.44
C ILE A 151 20.41 -0.40 18.82
N THR A 152 21.65 -0.64 19.23
CA THR A 152 22.18 -0.07 20.48
C THR A 152 22.60 1.38 20.26
N GLY A 153 22.11 2.27 21.13
CA GLY A 153 22.44 3.69 21.08
C GLY A 153 23.87 3.99 21.58
N PRO A 154 24.48 5.09 21.12
CA PRO A 154 25.74 5.58 21.65
C PRO A 154 25.59 6.09 23.10
N ASP A 155 26.68 6.02 23.88
CA ASP A 155 26.75 6.65 25.21
C ASP A 155 26.99 8.17 25.10
N VAL A 156 26.00 8.90 24.59
CA VAL A 156 26.04 10.37 24.50
C VAL A 156 26.27 11.03 25.86
N PRO A 157 25.59 10.62 26.96
CA PRO A 157 25.85 11.19 28.28
C PRO A 157 27.32 11.04 28.71
N GLY A 158 27.93 9.87 28.51
CA GLY A 158 29.35 9.66 28.80
C GLY A 158 30.27 10.52 27.94
N GLY A 159 29.98 10.66 26.64
CA GLY A 159 30.73 11.57 25.76
C GLY A 159 30.64 13.05 26.20
N LEU A 160 29.45 13.51 26.61
CA LEU A 160 29.26 14.86 27.11
C LEU A 160 29.96 15.11 28.45
N ALA A 161 29.97 14.11 29.34
CA ALA A 161 30.71 14.18 30.60
C ALA A 161 32.21 14.38 30.37
N LYS A 162 32.80 13.63 29.43
CA LYS A 162 34.22 13.79 29.04
C LYS A 162 34.54 15.17 28.47
N LEU A 163 33.65 15.73 27.65
CA LEU A 163 33.79 17.11 27.18
C LEU A 163 33.74 18.13 28.33
N ALA A 164 32.88 17.91 29.32
CA ALA A 164 32.80 18.76 30.50
C ALA A 164 34.09 18.68 31.34
N GLU A 165 34.63 17.48 31.55
CA GLU A 165 35.92 17.27 32.23
C GLU A 165 37.08 17.99 31.53
N MET A 166 37.18 17.85 30.20
CA MET A 166 38.18 18.59 29.41
C MET A 166 38.03 20.10 29.57
N ARG A 167 36.80 20.62 29.48
CA ARG A 167 36.53 22.05 29.65
C ARG A 167 36.93 22.53 31.04
N GLN A 168 36.59 21.77 32.08
CA GLN A 168 36.93 22.11 33.46
C GLN A 168 38.46 22.13 33.66
N PHE A 169 39.17 21.11 33.17
CA PHE A 169 40.63 21.05 33.24
C PHE A 169 41.29 22.28 32.60
N LEU A 170 40.86 22.66 31.40
CA LEU A 170 41.40 23.83 30.68
C LEU A 170 41.14 25.16 31.39
N LEU A 171 40.04 25.27 32.14
CA LEU A 171 39.69 26.48 32.90
C LEU A 171 40.43 26.56 34.23
N GLU A 172 40.56 25.43 34.92
CA GLU A 172 41.12 25.39 36.28
C GLU A 172 42.65 25.31 36.30
N ARG A 173 43.28 24.73 35.26
CA ARG A 173 44.72 24.44 35.23
C ARG A 173 45.37 24.74 33.87
N PRO A 174 45.27 25.98 33.37
CA PRO A 174 45.78 26.34 32.04
C PRO A 174 47.30 26.15 31.88
N GLU A 175 48.07 26.27 32.96
CA GLU A 175 49.53 26.07 32.98
C GLU A 175 49.94 24.59 32.86
N GLU A 176 49.09 23.64 33.26
CA GLU A 176 49.37 22.20 33.20
C GLU A 176 49.05 21.59 31.83
N VAL A 177 48.51 22.38 30.89
CA VAL A 177 48.02 21.89 29.59
C VAL A 177 49.14 21.25 28.77
N ALA A 178 50.34 21.83 28.76
CA ALA A 178 51.46 21.34 27.97
C ALA A 178 51.88 19.91 28.38
N ASP A 179 51.84 19.63 29.69
CA ASP A 179 52.22 18.32 30.25
C ASP A 179 51.11 17.28 30.10
N ASN A 180 49.87 17.72 29.90
CA ASN A 180 48.67 16.86 29.82
C ASN A 180 48.10 16.71 28.40
N VAL A 181 48.83 17.13 27.36
CA VAL A 181 48.43 16.91 25.94
C VAL A 181 48.07 15.44 25.64
N PRO A 182 48.81 14.42 26.11
CA PRO A 182 48.44 13.02 25.85
C PRO A 182 47.06 12.65 26.42
N TRP A 183 46.73 13.16 27.61
CA TRP A 183 45.41 12.96 28.22
C TRP A 183 44.31 13.67 27.41
N LEU A 184 44.52 14.94 27.06
CA LEU A 184 43.56 15.71 26.24
C LEU A 184 43.26 15.01 24.91
N HIS A 185 44.29 14.51 24.24
CA HIS A 185 44.14 13.78 22.98
C HIS A 185 43.35 12.48 23.16
N LYS A 186 43.67 11.70 24.20
CA LYS A 186 42.94 10.47 24.51
C LYS A 186 41.46 10.76 24.78
N THR A 187 41.16 11.73 25.63
CA THR A 187 39.78 12.09 25.97
C THR A 187 39.01 12.62 24.75
N ALA A 188 39.66 13.39 23.87
CA ALA A 188 39.08 13.85 22.62
C ALA A 188 38.75 12.69 21.66
N GLU A 189 39.63 11.69 21.53
CA GLU A 189 39.36 10.51 20.71
C GLU A 189 38.23 9.63 21.28
N GLU A 190 38.08 9.57 22.61
CA GLU A 190 36.93 8.91 23.23
C GLU A 190 35.61 9.62 22.92
N VAL A 191 35.58 10.96 22.95
CA VAL A 191 34.41 11.76 22.51
C VAL A 191 34.14 11.53 21.01
N ARG A 192 35.19 11.52 20.18
CA ARG A 192 35.07 11.24 18.74
C ARG A 192 34.49 9.84 18.49
N SER A 193 34.89 8.85 19.27
CA SER A 193 34.33 7.50 19.18
C SER A 193 32.83 7.49 19.50
N VAL A 194 32.37 8.21 20.51
CA VAL A 194 30.93 8.35 20.81
C VAL A 194 30.19 9.02 19.66
N ALA A 195 30.75 10.10 19.10
CA ALA A 195 30.16 10.79 17.96
C ALA A 195 30.08 9.91 16.70
N GLY A 196 31.15 9.14 16.42
CA GLY A 196 31.17 8.18 15.31
C GLY A 196 30.14 7.08 15.48
N ASN A 197 30.00 6.53 16.70
CA ASN A 197 28.95 5.54 17.00
C ASN A 197 27.55 6.15 16.84
N ASN A 198 27.34 7.40 17.26
CA ASN A 198 26.07 8.10 17.07
C ASN A 198 25.70 8.24 15.60
N GLU A 199 26.65 8.62 14.76
CA GLU A 199 26.43 8.72 13.32
C GLU A 199 26.05 7.36 12.72
N GLN A 200 26.76 6.29 13.09
CA GLN A 200 26.44 4.92 12.64
C GLN A 200 25.05 4.46 13.07
N THR A 201 24.67 4.72 14.32
CA THR A 201 23.31 4.43 14.84
C THR A 201 22.23 5.17 14.04
N LEU A 202 22.45 6.45 13.73
CA LEU A 202 21.50 7.23 12.93
C LEU A 202 21.35 6.68 11.51
N TYR A 203 22.46 6.25 10.88
CA TYR A 203 22.38 5.58 9.58
C TYR A 203 21.62 4.27 9.65
N ALA A 204 21.85 3.44 10.67
CA ALA A 204 21.13 2.18 10.84
C ALA A 204 19.61 2.39 10.93
N TYR A 205 19.15 3.37 11.71
CA TYR A 205 17.72 3.73 11.75
C TYR A 205 17.20 4.23 10.41
N ARG A 206 17.96 5.08 9.71
CA ARG A 206 17.56 5.60 8.39
C ARG A 206 17.36 4.48 7.39
N GLU A 207 18.32 3.55 7.29
CA GLU A 207 18.23 2.41 6.37
C GLU A 207 17.03 1.51 6.69
N ALA A 208 16.78 1.23 7.98
CA ALA A 208 15.60 0.47 8.40
C ALA A 208 14.28 1.18 8.02
N TRP A 209 14.20 2.51 8.14
CA TRP A 209 13.02 3.27 7.71
C TRP A 209 12.83 3.28 6.19
N ILE A 210 13.92 3.35 5.42
CA ILE A 210 13.88 3.20 3.96
C ILE A 210 13.32 1.82 3.60
N GLU A 211 13.79 0.76 4.28
CA GLU A 211 13.30 -0.59 4.07
C GLU A 211 11.82 -0.72 4.40
N ALA A 212 11.37 -0.22 5.56
CA ALA A 212 9.95 -0.22 5.94
C ALA A 212 9.09 0.49 4.88
N GLY A 213 9.56 1.65 4.40
CA GLY A 213 8.91 2.39 3.32
C GLY A 213 8.81 1.57 2.02
N ALA A 214 9.86 0.85 1.65
CA ALA A 214 9.85 -0.03 0.48
C ALA A 214 8.84 -1.18 0.62
N LYS A 215 8.76 -1.82 1.80
CA LYS A 215 7.75 -2.86 2.06
C LYS A 215 6.33 -2.31 2.00
N TYR A 216 6.10 -1.12 2.57
CA TYR A 216 4.82 -0.43 2.45
C TYR A 216 4.44 -0.12 0.99
N LEU A 217 5.38 0.42 0.21
CA LEU A 217 5.12 0.73 -1.21
C LEU A 217 4.84 -0.53 -2.03
N HIS A 218 5.51 -1.64 -1.71
CA HIS A 218 5.26 -2.93 -2.36
C HIS A 218 3.83 -3.42 -2.14
N VAL A 219 3.34 -3.42 -0.88
CA VAL A 219 1.97 -3.88 -0.57
C VAL A 219 0.90 -2.89 -1.05
N LYS A 220 1.19 -1.60 -1.03
CA LYS A 220 0.31 -0.55 -1.55
C LYS A 220 0.14 -0.67 -3.07
N GLY A 221 1.24 -0.96 -3.78
CA GLY A 221 1.28 -0.93 -5.24
C GLY A 221 0.90 0.45 -5.78
N SER A 222 0.14 0.48 -6.87
CA SER A 222 -0.38 1.71 -7.50
C SER A 222 -1.64 2.28 -6.81
N ARG A 223 -2.14 1.65 -5.73
CA ARG A 223 -3.40 2.02 -5.10
C ARG A 223 -3.25 3.27 -4.25
N ALA A 224 -4.17 4.22 -4.38
CA ALA A 224 -4.23 5.38 -3.51
C ALA A 224 -4.94 5.04 -2.19
N TRP A 225 -4.20 4.56 -1.17
CA TRP A 225 -4.76 4.33 0.18
C TRP A 225 -5.07 5.65 0.90
N ASN A 226 -6.04 6.41 0.39
CA ASN A 226 -6.56 7.60 1.05
C ASN A 226 -7.58 7.15 2.08
N SER A 227 -7.47 7.65 3.32
CA SER A 227 -8.50 7.40 4.33
C SER A 227 -9.79 8.10 3.89
N ASP A 228 -10.79 7.33 3.47
CA ASP A 228 -12.15 7.81 3.26
C ASP A 228 -12.76 8.23 4.61
N ASN A 229 -12.48 9.46 5.04
CA ASN A 229 -13.25 10.12 6.08
C ASN A 229 -14.58 10.61 5.47
N GLY A 230 -15.47 9.70 5.07
CA GLY A 230 -16.66 10.10 4.31
C GLY A 230 -17.83 9.12 4.16
N GLU A 231 -17.78 7.91 4.70
CA GLU A 231 -18.99 7.08 4.79
C GLU A 231 -19.61 7.24 6.18
N SER A 232 -20.48 8.26 6.27
CA SER A 232 -21.42 8.48 7.36
C SER A 232 -22.31 7.25 7.53
N SER A 233 -22.14 6.56 8.66
CA SER A 233 -23.13 5.66 9.24
C SER A 233 -24.47 6.35 9.50
#